data_AF-A0A4Q3H2W6-F1
#
_entry.id   AF-A0A4Q3H2W6-F1
#
_cell.length_a   1.000
_cell.length_b   1.000
_cell.length_c   1.000
_cell.angle_alpha   90.00
_cell.angle_beta   90.00
_cell.angle_gamma   90.00
#
_symmetry.space_group_name_H-M   'P 1'
#
loop_
_entity.id
_entity.type
_entity.pdbx_description
1 polymer ?
#
loop_
_entity_poly.entity_id
_entity_poly.type
_entity_poly.pdbx_seq_one_letter_code
_entity_poly.pdbx_strand_id
1 'polypeptide(L)'
;LQTAMKSGRESREAVEALYFTRRVWIAFIDDLRSPENQLPLNLRADLISIGIWVLKEAERIRTRQSDNFQGIADVITIIRDGLQ
;
A
#
# COMPACT_ATOMS: atom_id res chain seq x y z
N LEU A 1 -1.81 -7.05 7.42
CA LEU A 1 -1.52 -5.78 8.13
C LEU A 1 -2.04 -5.79 9.56
N GLN A 2 -3.32 -6.07 9.81
CA GLN A 2 -3.88 -6.13 11.17
C GLN A 2 -3.14 -7.12 12.11
N THR A 3 -2.78 -8.31 11.62
CA THR A 3 -1.98 -9.27 12.40
C THR A 3 -0.56 -8.76 12.68
N ALA A 4 0.09 -8.13 11.70
CA ALA A 4 1.41 -7.53 11.86
C ALA A 4 1.45 -6.42 12.93
N MET A 5 0.38 -5.64 13.02
CA MET A 5 0.23 -4.62 14.06
C MET A 5 0.17 -5.22 15.47
N LYS A 6 -0.42 -6.41 15.62
CA LYS A 6 -0.55 -7.12 16.90
C LYS A 6 0.74 -7.84 17.30
N SER A 7 1.47 -8.41 16.33
CA SER A 7 2.71 -9.15 16.58
C SER A 7 3.96 -8.25 16.70
N GLY A 8 3.85 -6.97 16.36
CA GLY A 8 4.95 -6.00 16.38
C GLY A 8 5.76 -5.98 15.08
N ARG A 9 6.43 -4.86 14.81
CA ARG A 9 7.11 -4.58 13.53
C ARG A 9 8.28 -5.51 13.17
N GLU A 10 8.81 -6.23 14.15
CA GLU A 10 9.93 -7.18 13.99
C GLU A 10 9.45 -8.63 13.78
N SER A 11 8.15 -8.85 13.91
CA SER A 11 7.56 -10.17 13.73
C SER A 11 7.68 -10.63 12.28
N ARG A 12 7.73 -11.96 12.10
CA ARG A 12 7.72 -12.57 10.78
C ARG A 12 6.47 -12.15 10.00
N GLU A 13 5.35 -12.03 10.71
CA GLU A 13 4.06 -11.58 10.18
C GLU A 13 4.13 -10.15 9.64
N ALA A 14 4.90 -9.26 10.28
CA ALA A 14 5.14 -7.90 9.79
C ALA A 14 5.97 -7.89 8.51
N VAL A 15 7.03 -8.67 8.45
CA VAL A 15 7.86 -8.79 7.25
C VAL A 15 7.05 -9.34 6.07
N GLU A 16 6.31 -10.43 6.28
CA GLU A 16 5.46 -11.04 5.25
C GLU A 16 4.34 -10.10 4.79
N ALA A 17 3.70 -9.38 5.73
CA ALA A 17 2.67 -8.41 5.40
C ALA A 17 3.22 -7.23 4.57
N LEU A 18 4.39 -6.69 4.92
CA LEU A 18 5.02 -5.60 4.16
C LEU A 18 5.44 -6.07 2.77
N TYR A 19 6.00 -7.28 2.66
CA TYR A 19 6.38 -7.86 1.37
C TYR A 19 5.18 -8.03 0.45
N PHE A 20 4.09 -8.62 0.97
CA PHE A 20 2.86 -8.80 0.21
C PHE A 20 2.26 -7.46 -0.21
N THR A 21 2.17 -6.50 0.73
CA THR A 21 1.68 -5.14 0.47
C THR A 21 2.46 -4.50 -0.68
N ARG A 22 3.79 -4.51 -0.62
CA ARG A 22 4.65 -3.95 -1.68
C ARG A 22 4.38 -4.58 -3.04
N ARG A 23 4.24 -5.90 -3.13
CA ARG A 23 3.97 -6.60 -4.40
C ARG A 23 2.64 -6.19 -5.02
N VAL A 24 1.58 -6.13 -4.22
CA VAL A 24 0.25 -5.72 -4.68
C VAL A 24 0.28 -4.29 -5.19
N TRP A 25 0.90 -3.37 -4.46
CA TRP A 25 0.96 -1.96 -4.84
C TRP A 25 1.80 -1.70 -6.09
N ILE A 26 2.88 -2.45 -6.32
CA ILE A 26 3.63 -2.38 -7.58
C ILE A 26 2.74 -2.78 -8.75
N ALA A 27 2.08 -3.95 -8.66
CA ALA A 27 1.20 -4.42 -9.72
C ALA A 27 0.03 -3.46 -9.98
N PHE A 28 -0.55 -2.89 -8.93
CA PHE A 28 -1.62 -1.91 -9.04
C PHE A 28 -1.17 -0.61 -9.72
N ILE A 29 0.02 -0.09 -9.37
CA ILE A 29 0.58 1.09 -10.03
C ILE A 29 0.88 0.80 -11.50
N ASP A 30 1.41 -0.37 -11.82
CA ASP A 30 1.69 -0.75 -13.22
C ASP A 30 0.39 -0.85 -14.04
N ASP A 31 -0.67 -1.41 -13.48
CA ASP A 31 -2.00 -1.43 -14.09
C ASP A 31 -2.56 -0.01 -14.31
N LEU A 32 -2.45 0.87 -13.30
CA LEU A 32 -2.85 2.28 -13.41
C LEU A 32 -2.02 3.06 -14.45
N ARG A 33 -0.83 2.59 -14.83
CA ARG A 33 -0.01 3.21 -15.89
C ARG A 33 -0.38 2.68 -17.28
N SER A 34 -1.08 1.56 -17.38
CA SER A 34 -1.50 1.00 -18.66
C SER A 34 -2.39 2.01 -19.43
N PRO A 35 -2.17 2.25 -20.73
CA PRO A 35 -3.08 3.04 -21.54
C PRO A 35 -4.46 2.38 -21.69
N GLU A 36 -4.56 1.07 -21.45
CA GLU A 36 -5.82 0.30 -21.49
C GLU A 36 -6.65 0.42 -20.20
N ASN A 37 -6.10 1.03 -19.14
CA ASN A 37 -6.81 1.22 -17.89
C ASN A 37 -7.97 2.21 -18.09
N GLN A 38 -9.18 1.79 -17.70
CA GLN A 38 -10.43 2.49 -17.98
C GLN A 38 -10.75 3.61 -17.00
N LEU A 39 -9.95 3.80 -15.95
CA LEU A 39 -10.16 4.88 -14.99
C LEU A 39 -9.81 6.25 -15.60
N PRO A 40 -10.49 7.33 -15.17
CA PRO A 40 -10.13 8.70 -15.55
C PRO A 40 -8.67 9.02 -15.25
N LEU A 41 -8.02 9.78 -16.14
CA LEU A 41 -6.59 10.09 -16.04
C LEU A 41 -6.22 10.77 -14.71
N ASN A 42 -7.07 11.69 -14.23
CA ASN A 42 -6.87 12.36 -12.94
C ASN A 42 -6.94 11.36 -11.78
N LEU A 43 -7.94 10.47 -11.78
CA LEU A 43 -8.08 9.45 -10.75
C LEU A 43 -6.88 8.49 -10.74
N ARG A 44 -6.40 8.10 -11.92
CA ARG A 44 -5.17 7.28 -12.04
C ARG A 44 -3.97 7.99 -11.44
N ALA A 45 -3.77 9.28 -11.73
CA ALA A 45 -2.66 10.07 -11.18
C ALA A 45 -2.72 10.17 -9.65
N ASP A 46 -3.91 10.36 -9.08
CA ASP A 46 -4.13 10.42 -7.63
C ASP A 46 -3.81 9.07 -6.98
N LEU A 47 -4.33 7.97 -7.55
CA LEU A 47 -4.07 6.61 -7.05
C LEU A 47 -2.59 6.21 -7.17
N ILE A 48 -1.91 6.60 -8.24
CA ILE A 48 -0.46 6.39 -8.40
C ILE A 48 0.30 7.14 -7.29
N SER A 49 -0.08 8.38 -7.00
CA SER A 49 0.55 9.19 -5.96
C SER A 49 0.39 8.55 -4.57
N ILE A 50 -0.81 8.04 -4.27
CA ILE A 50 -1.09 7.27 -3.05
C ILE A 50 -0.26 5.99 -3.02
N GLY A 51 -0.19 5.23 -4.12
CA GLY A 51 0.59 4.01 -4.20
C GLY A 51 2.08 4.25 -3.97
N ILE A 52 2.65 5.32 -4.52
CA ILE A 52 4.04 5.72 -4.26
C ILE A 52 4.25 6.02 -2.78
N TRP A 53 3.31 6.73 -2.12
CA TRP A 53 3.40 7.00 -0.69
C TRP A 53 3.38 5.69 0.12
N VAL A 54 2.48 4.74 -0.19
CA VAL A 54 2.41 3.44 0.49
C VAL A 54 3.71 2.66 0.34
N LEU A 55 4.30 2.62 -0.87
CA LEU A 55 5.57 1.94 -1.11
C LEU A 55 6.72 2.56 -0.29
N LYS A 56 6.77 3.89 -0.21
CA LYS A 56 7.76 4.60 0.62
C LYS A 56 7.54 4.31 2.10
N GLU A 57 6.31 4.33 2.58
CA GLU A 57 6.01 4.11 3.98
C GLU A 57 6.28 2.66 4.41
N ALA A 58 5.94 1.69 3.56
CA ALA A 58 6.29 0.28 3.78
C ALA A 58 7.81 0.08 3.89
N GLU A 59 8.59 0.79 3.07
CA GLU A 59 10.06 0.76 3.13
C GLU A 59 10.60 1.43 4.40
N ARG A 60 10.01 2.54 4.84
CA ARG A 60 10.35 3.18 6.12
C ARG A 60 10.06 2.25 7.29
N ILE A 61 8.94 1.52 7.27
CA ILE A 61 8.63 0.53 8.31
C ILE A 61 9.66 -0.62 8.28
N ARG A 62 9.98 -1.16 7.10
CA ARG A 62 10.98 -2.23 6.92
C ARG A 62 12.35 -1.82 7.43
N THR A 63 12.75 -0.56 7.22
CA THR A 63 14.02 0.01 7.68
C THR A 63 13.96 0.58 9.10
N ARG A 64 12.86 0.34 9.82
CA ARG A 64 12.62 0.77 11.22
C ARG A 64 12.59 2.29 11.43
N GLN A 65 12.38 3.04 10.35
CA GLN A 65 12.20 4.49 10.35
C GLN A 65 10.74 4.90 10.58
N SER A 66 9.81 3.95 10.58
CA SER A 66 8.39 4.14 10.84
C SER A 66 7.78 2.89 11.50
N ASP A 67 6.63 3.05 12.13
CA ASP A 67 5.73 2.00 12.63
C ASP A 67 4.28 2.23 12.15
N ASN A 68 4.10 3.07 11.13
CA ASN A 68 2.80 3.50 10.61
C ASN A 68 2.08 2.44 9.76
N PHE A 69 1.91 1.24 10.30
CA PHE A 69 1.10 0.19 9.67
C PHE A 69 -0.37 0.62 9.53
N GLN A 70 -0.87 1.41 10.49
CA GLN A 70 -2.24 1.90 10.48
C GLN A 70 -2.51 2.80 9.27
N GLY A 71 -1.64 3.75 8.96
CA GLY A 71 -1.82 4.64 7.80
C GLY A 71 -1.87 3.86 6.47
N ILE A 72 -1.07 2.80 6.33
CA ILE A 72 -1.15 1.93 5.16
C ILE A 72 -2.50 1.16 5.13
N ALA A 73 -2.96 0.66 6.28
CA ALA A 73 -4.23 -0.07 6.38
C ALA A 73 -5.44 0.83 6.10
N ASP A 74 -5.41 2.10 6.56
CA ASP A 74 -6.46 3.08 6.33
C ASP A 74 -6.59 3.40 4.84
N VAL A 75 -5.48 3.63 4.15
CA VAL A 75 -5.46 3.85 2.70
C VAL A 75 -6.09 2.68 1.94
N ILE A 76 -5.72 1.44 2.30
CA ILE A 76 -6.29 0.24 1.68
C ILE A 76 -7.80 0.16 1.91
N THR A 77 -8.26 0.55 3.10
CA THR A 77 -9.69 0.53 3.47
C THR A 77 -10.46 1.60 2.70
N ILE A 78 -9.96 2.84 2.68
CA ILE A 78 -10.57 3.96 1.95
C ILE A 78 -10.71 3.64 0.45
N ILE A 79 -9.67 3.08 -0.17
CA ILE A 79 -9.72 2.71 -1.59
C ILE A 79 -10.70 1.56 -1.82
N ARG A 80 -10.72 0.54 -0.95
CA ARG A 80 -11.67 -0.56 -1.04
C ARG A 80 -13.11 -0.07 -0.95
N ASP A 81 -13.38 0.79 0.01
CA ASP A 81 -14.74 1.30 0.28
C ASP A 81 -15.19 2.27 -0.82
N GLY A 82 -14.26 3.05 -1.40
CA GLY A 82 -14.54 3.93 -2.54
C GLY A 82 -14.76 3.22 -3.88
N LEU A 83 -14.53 1.90 -3.96
CA LEU A 83 -14.81 1.06 -5.14
C LEU A 83 -16.18 0.36 -5.08
N GLN A 84 -16.94 0.54 -4.00
CA GLN A 84 -18.32 0.03 -3.86
C GLN A 84 -19.33 1.00 -4.49
#